data_AF-A0A168PRK9-F1
#
_entry.id   AF-A0A168PRK9-F1
#
_cell.length_a   1.000
_cell.length_b   1.000
_cell.length_c   1.000
_cell.angle_alpha   90.00
_cell.angle_beta   90.00
_cell.angle_gamma   90.00
#
_symmetry.space_group_name_H-M   'P 1'
#
loop_
_entity.id
_entity.type
_entity.pdbx_description
1 polymer ?
#
loop_
_entity_poly.entity_id
_entity_poly.type
_entity_poly.pdbx_seq_one_letter_code
_entity_poly.pdbx_strand_id
1 'polypeptide(L)'
;MEKVLQHVKTSVPPALQAPLMTALRAFGLSWGLTTIPGVLSLIIKLYLAVLRGASPTRLLRQFLFIKLPHLLKASIYQNGFPWLVTGAFAGHRFLAHILHRWSSLLLQQDRMAYLGDKACMFLSAATSMVLVRRLFPKTKTMEFTFFTLVRALDVFAHRAYQSPAISSAVPGWVMEQGSVIVFTLACTEIMFSWFYEPARLPRGYSMWITKMAQMDERLLWALRGIKDGTWVYGKDTGVNDLLGNYCVDIGLPYAAGVPTRGRIPCRVVHGGQPWGCEVHALTRFVKGFVKVFLLYFSVHLTPPLLFKRQKLAQDPLGSIQHILKASVRSSTFLATFITLIWYSICLTRTRLGHQLFGIQQKRLDDTLGPLIGSAMCGLSLMIENKHRRGEMALYVVPRALFSMTERLIGPWHHRGRWWEPKLAETMETLVFAASVTTVLNAMYKNKDTVRSSVRGVLGWIMKYELKEDQDEKKQQA
;
A
#
# COMPACT_ATOMS: atom_id res chain seq x y z
N MET A 1 -14.17 12.67 -28.74
CA MET A 1 -14.48 11.81 -27.58
C MET A 1 -15.83 12.16 -26.97
N GLU A 2 -16.12 13.42 -26.64
CA GLU A 2 -17.42 13.83 -26.08
C GLU A 2 -18.63 13.48 -26.95
N LYS A 3 -18.57 13.69 -28.27
CA LYS A 3 -19.65 13.28 -29.20
C LYS A 3 -19.95 11.78 -29.16
N VAL A 4 -18.91 10.93 -29.00
CA VAL A 4 -19.05 9.47 -28.91
C VAL A 4 -19.67 9.08 -27.57
N LEU A 5 -19.21 9.69 -26.47
CA LEU A 5 -19.79 9.47 -25.14
C LEU A 5 -21.26 9.88 -25.08
N GLN A 6 -21.62 10.98 -25.74
CA GLN A 6 -22.99 11.46 -25.78
C GLN A 6 -23.88 10.53 -26.60
N HIS A 7 -23.39 10.03 -27.74
CA HIS A 7 -24.10 9.05 -28.54
C HIS A 7 -24.34 7.74 -27.76
N VAL A 8 -23.29 7.17 -27.15
CA VAL A 8 -23.38 5.96 -26.32
C VAL A 8 -24.33 6.15 -25.14
N LYS A 9 -24.33 7.33 -24.52
CA LYS A 9 -25.26 7.65 -23.44
C LYS A 9 -26.72 7.64 -23.91
N THR A 10 -27.01 8.19 -25.08
CA THR A 10 -28.38 8.23 -25.63
C THR A 10 -28.89 6.88 -26.13
N SER A 11 -28.01 5.91 -26.37
CA SER A 11 -28.39 4.57 -26.84
C SER A 11 -28.96 3.65 -25.75
N VAL A 12 -28.97 4.07 -24.48
CA VAL A 12 -29.33 3.25 -23.33
C VAL A 12 -30.51 3.88 -22.56
N PRO A 13 -31.43 3.09 -21.96
CA PRO A 13 -32.56 3.61 -21.20
C PRO A 13 -32.15 4.67 -20.17
N PRO A 14 -32.97 5.72 -19.92
CA PRO A 14 -32.63 6.82 -19.01
C PRO A 14 -32.08 6.35 -17.66
N ALA A 15 -32.73 5.36 -17.04
CA ALA A 15 -32.34 4.77 -15.75
C ALA A 15 -30.94 4.12 -15.73
N LEU A 16 -30.36 3.81 -16.90
CA LEU A 16 -29.06 3.15 -17.03
C LEU A 16 -27.98 4.10 -17.57
N GLN A 17 -28.31 5.36 -17.88
CA GLN A 17 -27.36 6.32 -18.40
C GLN A 17 -26.30 6.73 -17.37
N ALA A 18 -26.71 7.03 -16.13
CA ALA A 18 -25.75 7.34 -15.08
C ALA A 18 -24.88 6.13 -14.68
N PRO A 19 -25.44 4.91 -14.49
CA PRO A 19 -24.67 3.69 -14.29
C PRO A 19 -23.63 3.41 -15.38
N LEU A 20 -24.00 3.62 -16.65
CA LEU A 20 -23.08 3.46 -17.78
C LEU A 20 -21.90 4.44 -17.69
N MET A 21 -22.18 5.71 -17.35
CA MET A 21 -21.13 6.72 -17.19
C MET A 21 -20.20 6.42 -16.01
N THR A 22 -20.74 5.91 -14.90
CA THR A 22 -19.94 5.42 -13.77
C THR A 22 -19.05 4.26 -14.20
N ALA A 23 -19.61 3.29 -14.95
CA ALA A 23 -18.86 2.14 -15.45
C ALA A 23 -17.69 2.58 -16.36
N LEU A 24 -17.93 3.46 -17.31
CA LEU A 24 -16.88 3.99 -18.21
C LEU A 24 -15.78 4.73 -17.44
N ARG A 25 -16.14 5.51 -16.41
CA ARG A 25 -15.18 6.24 -15.57
C ARG A 25 -14.37 5.30 -14.68
N ALA A 26 -15.04 4.33 -14.06
CA ALA A 26 -14.42 3.31 -13.24
C ALA A 26 -13.40 2.50 -14.06
N PHE A 27 -13.80 2.05 -15.25
CA PHE A 27 -12.92 1.33 -16.18
C PHE A 27 -11.73 2.19 -16.62
N GLY A 28 -12.01 3.40 -17.13
CA GLY A 28 -10.96 4.29 -17.64
C GLY A 28 -9.91 4.65 -16.58
N LEU A 29 -10.35 4.94 -15.35
CA LEU A 29 -9.44 5.24 -14.24
C LEU A 29 -8.59 4.02 -13.86
N SER A 30 -9.21 2.87 -13.62
CA SER A 30 -8.51 1.65 -13.18
C SER A 30 -7.60 1.08 -14.28
N TRP A 31 -8.00 1.19 -15.55
CA TRP A 31 -7.14 0.88 -16.69
C TRP A 31 -5.96 1.85 -16.79
N GLY A 32 -6.19 3.16 -16.59
CA GLY A 32 -5.13 4.15 -16.54
C GLY A 32 -4.11 3.86 -15.44
N LEU A 33 -4.57 3.55 -14.23
CA LEU A 33 -3.71 3.24 -13.08
C LEU A 33 -2.82 2.01 -13.31
N THR A 34 -3.29 1.04 -14.08
CA THR A 34 -2.56 -0.21 -14.34
C THR A 34 -1.71 -0.16 -15.61
N THR A 35 -2.08 0.65 -16.61
CA THR A 35 -1.41 0.70 -17.92
C THR A 35 -0.38 1.83 -18.03
N ILE A 36 -0.69 3.02 -17.52
CA ILE A 36 0.16 4.21 -17.67
C ILE A 36 1.58 4.00 -17.11
N PRO A 37 1.79 3.37 -15.93
CA PRO A 37 3.15 3.12 -15.44
C PRO A 37 3.98 2.26 -16.39
N GLY A 38 3.35 1.27 -17.05
CA GLY A 38 4.00 0.44 -18.06
C GLY A 38 4.41 1.23 -19.30
N VAL A 39 3.51 2.08 -19.80
CA VAL A 39 3.80 3.00 -20.91
C VAL A 39 4.94 3.95 -20.55
N LEU A 40 4.89 4.56 -19.37
CA LEU A 40 5.94 5.46 -18.88
C LEU A 40 7.29 4.75 -18.74
N SER A 41 7.30 3.52 -18.23
CA SER A 41 8.50 2.69 -18.15
C SER A 41 9.11 2.43 -19.54
N LEU A 42 8.28 2.17 -20.56
CA LEU A 42 8.76 2.01 -21.93
C LEU A 42 9.33 3.32 -22.50
N ILE A 43 8.69 4.46 -22.23
CA ILE A 43 9.17 5.79 -22.65
C ILE A 43 10.53 6.10 -21.99
N ILE A 44 10.67 5.84 -20.69
CA ILE A 44 11.94 6.04 -19.97
C ILE A 44 13.03 5.14 -20.55
N LYS A 45 12.73 3.86 -20.82
CA LYS A 45 13.68 2.93 -21.44
C LYS A 45 14.09 3.39 -22.84
N LEU A 46 13.15 3.90 -23.63
CA LEU A 46 13.42 4.48 -24.94
C LEU A 46 14.38 5.67 -24.82
N TYR A 47 14.09 6.61 -23.93
CA TYR A 47 14.92 7.78 -23.68
C TYR A 47 16.34 7.40 -23.22
N LEU A 48 16.46 6.49 -22.24
CA LEU A 48 17.75 6.02 -21.76
C LEU A 48 18.56 5.27 -22.83
N ALA A 49 17.89 4.54 -23.73
CA ALA A 49 18.58 3.84 -24.81
C ALA A 49 19.12 4.83 -25.85
N VAL A 50 18.37 5.88 -26.18
CA VAL A 50 18.85 6.97 -27.05
C VAL A 50 20.06 7.67 -26.44
N LEU A 51 20.03 7.98 -25.14
CA LEU A 51 21.17 8.58 -24.43
C LEU A 51 22.43 7.70 -24.43
N ARG A 52 22.27 6.37 -24.56
CA ARG A 52 23.39 5.41 -24.65
C ARG A 52 23.91 5.20 -26.07
N GLY A 53 23.52 6.04 -27.03
CA GLY A 53 24.02 6.01 -28.41
C GLY A 53 23.28 5.04 -29.35
N ALA A 54 22.14 4.49 -28.93
CA ALA A 54 21.36 3.62 -29.82
C ALA A 54 20.54 4.44 -30.86
N SER A 55 20.40 3.90 -32.07
CA SER A 55 19.68 4.53 -33.18
C SER A 55 18.22 4.90 -32.80
N PRO A 56 17.86 6.21 -32.79
CA PRO A 56 16.53 6.66 -32.38
C PRO A 56 15.40 6.12 -33.26
N THR A 57 15.62 6.03 -34.58
CA THR A 57 14.60 5.61 -35.55
C THR A 57 14.22 4.14 -35.38
N ARG A 58 15.22 3.27 -35.19
CA ARG A 58 14.99 1.84 -34.93
C ARG A 58 14.25 1.61 -33.61
N LEU A 59 14.64 2.34 -32.56
CA LEU A 59 14.02 2.23 -31.24
C LEU A 59 12.58 2.78 -31.22
N LEU A 60 12.33 3.90 -31.89
CA LEU A 60 11.00 4.49 -32.01
C LEU A 60 10.06 3.55 -32.77
N ARG A 61 10.52 2.93 -33.87
CA ARG A 61 9.76 1.92 -34.62
C ARG A 61 9.45 0.70 -33.75
N GLN A 62 10.43 0.19 -33.01
CA GLN A 62 10.21 -0.94 -32.09
C GLN A 62 9.23 -0.58 -30.96
N PHE A 63 9.29 0.65 -30.44
CA PHE A 63 8.37 1.14 -29.44
C PHE A 63 6.94 1.21 -29.98
N LEU A 64 6.73 1.92 -31.10
CA LEU A 64 5.41 2.20 -31.66
C LEU A 64 4.71 0.95 -32.21
N PHE A 65 5.43 0.06 -32.89
CA PHE A 65 4.81 -1.05 -33.62
C PHE A 65 4.88 -2.40 -32.90
N ILE A 66 5.73 -2.54 -31.88
CA ILE A 66 5.91 -3.83 -31.18
C ILE A 66 5.58 -3.70 -29.70
N LYS A 67 6.35 -2.88 -28.97
CA LYS A 67 6.27 -2.85 -27.50
C LYS A 67 4.97 -2.21 -26.99
N LEU A 68 4.57 -1.07 -27.56
CA LEU A 68 3.36 -0.36 -27.14
C LEU A 68 2.08 -1.14 -27.48
N PRO A 69 1.86 -1.64 -28.72
CA PRO A 69 0.66 -2.42 -29.04
C PRO A 69 0.57 -3.71 -28.22
N HIS A 70 1.69 -4.41 -28.01
CA HIS A 70 1.73 -5.60 -27.16
C HIS A 70 1.32 -5.28 -25.71
N LEU A 71 1.82 -4.19 -25.14
CA LEU A 71 1.46 -3.75 -23.80
C LEU A 71 -0.03 -3.38 -23.70
N LEU A 72 -0.56 -2.62 -24.67
CA LEU A 72 -1.96 -2.23 -24.69
C LEU A 72 -2.88 -3.44 -24.84
N LYS A 73 -2.54 -4.39 -25.73
CA LYS A 73 -3.26 -5.66 -25.88
C LYS A 73 -3.23 -6.46 -24.58
N ALA A 74 -2.07 -6.63 -23.96
CA ALA A 74 -1.95 -7.32 -22.68
C ALA A 74 -2.79 -6.64 -21.58
N SER A 75 -2.84 -5.31 -21.56
CA SER A 75 -3.63 -4.55 -20.58
C SER A 75 -5.15 -4.68 -20.75
N ILE A 76 -5.64 -5.15 -21.89
CA ILE A 76 -7.07 -5.39 -22.09
C ILE A 76 -7.41 -6.86 -21.81
N TYR A 77 -6.60 -7.79 -22.34
CA TYR A 77 -6.92 -9.23 -22.29
C TYR A 77 -6.37 -9.97 -21.06
N GLN A 78 -5.37 -9.43 -20.37
CA GLN A 78 -4.72 -10.11 -19.24
C GLN A 78 -4.94 -9.40 -17.90
N ASN A 79 -5.55 -8.22 -17.92
CA ASN A 79 -5.73 -7.37 -16.75
C ASN A 79 -7.21 -7.33 -16.35
N GLY A 80 -7.58 -8.14 -15.36
CA GLY A 80 -8.94 -8.18 -14.83
C GLY A 80 -9.26 -7.02 -13.88
N PHE A 81 -8.27 -6.23 -13.46
CA PHE A 81 -8.46 -5.18 -12.46
C PHE A 81 -9.48 -4.11 -12.90
N PRO A 82 -9.47 -3.61 -14.15
CA PRO A 82 -10.46 -2.63 -14.58
C PRO A 82 -11.88 -3.18 -14.58
N TRP A 83 -12.05 -4.44 -14.96
CA TRP A 83 -13.34 -5.13 -14.91
C TRP A 83 -13.84 -5.31 -13.48
N LEU A 84 -12.95 -5.64 -12.55
CA LEU A 84 -13.28 -5.77 -11.12
C LEU A 84 -13.83 -4.46 -10.56
N VAL A 85 -13.11 -3.35 -10.78
CA VAL A 85 -13.53 -2.03 -10.29
C VAL A 85 -14.82 -1.58 -10.97
N THR A 86 -14.96 -1.81 -12.27
CA THR A 86 -16.16 -1.41 -13.02
C THR A 86 -17.40 -2.12 -12.49
N GLY A 87 -17.37 -3.45 -12.38
CA GLY A 87 -18.51 -4.22 -11.89
C GLY A 87 -18.79 -3.95 -10.41
N ALA A 88 -17.75 -3.79 -9.57
CA ALA A 88 -17.94 -3.55 -8.15
C ALA A 88 -18.56 -2.18 -7.84
N PHE A 89 -18.24 -1.13 -8.61
CA PHE A 89 -18.69 0.24 -8.33
C PHE A 89 -19.89 0.72 -9.14
N ALA A 90 -20.16 0.13 -10.32
CA ALA A 90 -21.28 0.54 -11.18
C ALA A 90 -22.34 -0.55 -11.38
N GLY A 91 -22.00 -1.82 -11.17
CA GLY A 91 -22.87 -2.95 -11.53
C GLY A 91 -24.14 -3.06 -10.69
N HIS A 92 -24.19 -2.47 -9.50
CA HIS A 92 -25.32 -2.62 -8.58
C HIS A 92 -26.61 -1.96 -9.10
N ARG A 93 -26.51 -0.83 -9.83
CA ARG A 93 -27.69 -0.20 -10.46
C ARG A 93 -28.21 -1.01 -11.65
N PHE A 94 -27.32 -1.62 -12.44
CA PHE A 94 -27.72 -2.56 -13.49
C PHE A 94 -28.43 -3.78 -12.90
N LEU A 95 -27.86 -4.34 -11.82
CA LEU A 95 -28.47 -5.47 -11.12
C LEU A 95 -29.83 -5.10 -10.53
N ALA A 96 -29.95 -3.93 -9.88
CA ALA A 96 -31.21 -3.43 -9.36
C ALA A 96 -32.27 -3.25 -10.46
N HIS A 97 -31.89 -2.71 -11.63
CA HIS A 97 -32.81 -2.57 -12.77
C HIS A 97 -33.30 -3.92 -13.29
N ILE A 98 -32.41 -4.92 -13.40
CA ILE A 98 -32.78 -6.28 -13.81
C ILE A 98 -33.71 -6.93 -12.79
N LEU A 99 -33.37 -6.83 -11.50
CA LEU A 99 -34.17 -7.40 -10.41
C LEU A 99 -35.54 -6.75 -10.33
N HIS A 100 -35.64 -5.42 -10.47
CA HIS A 100 -36.92 -4.71 -10.48
C HIS A 100 -37.79 -5.14 -11.66
N ARG A 101 -37.20 -5.31 -12.85
CA ARG A 101 -37.93 -5.80 -14.04
C ARG A 101 -38.38 -7.25 -13.88
N TRP A 102 -37.60 -8.07 -13.20
CA TRP A 102 -37.97 -9.45 -12.88
C TRP A 102 -39.05 -9.53 -11.79
N SER A 103 -38.96 -8.72 -10.74
CA SER A 103 -39.96 -8.71 -9.66
C SER A 103 -41.30 -8.15 -10.13
N SER A 104 -41.31 -7.17 -11.04
CA SER A 104 -42.55 -6.69 -11.68
C SER A 104 -43.26 -7.76 -12.50
N LEU A 105 -42.56 -8.82 -12.92
CA LEU A 105 -43.16 -9.97 -13.59
C LEU A 105 -43.72 -11.02 -12.60
N LEU A 106 -43.43 -10.91 -11.29
CA LEU A 106 -43.66 -11.96 -10.30
C LEU A 106 -44.71 -11.65 -9.20
N LEU A 107 -45.55 -10.61 -9.31
CA LEU A 107 -46.66 -10.30 -8.36
C LEU A 107 -46.29 -10.22 -6.85
N GLN A 108 -45.00 -10.13 -6.49
CA GLN A 108 -44.54 -9.92 -5.10
C GLN A 108 -43.75 -8.61 -5.00
N GLN A 109 -44.48 -7.50 -4.86
CA GLN A 109 -43.93 -6.15 -4.98
C GLN A 109 -43.37 -5.59 -3.66
N ASP A 110 -44.00 -5.88 -2.52
CA ASP A 110 -43.75 -5.11 -1.29
C ASP A 110 -42.58 -5.60 -0.41
N ARG A 111 -42.12 -6.85 -0.58
CA ARG A 111 -41.07 -7.43 0.29
C ARG A 111 -39.63 -7.30 -0.27
N MET A 112 -39.48 -7.01 -1.56
CA MET A 112 -38.18 -6.97 -2.28
C MET A 112 -37.52 -5.57 -2.30
N ALA A 113 -38.30 -4.49 -2.15
CA ALA A 113 -37.79 -3.13 -2.37
C ALA A 113 -36.82 -2.61 -1.28
N TYR A 114 -36.99 -3.01 -0.01
CA TYR A 114 -36.20 -2.45 1.11
C TYR A 114 -34.90 -3.22 1.41
N LEU A 115 -34.80 -4.50 1.03
CA LEU A 115 -33.55 -5.28 1.06
C LEU A 115 -32.64 -5.00 -0.17
N GLY A 116 -33.12 -4.24 -1.15
CA GLY A 116 -32.57 -4.14 -2.51
C GLY A 116 -31.16 -3.57 -2.63
N ASP A 117 -30.93 -2.32 -2.23
CA ASP A 117 -29.72 -1.58 -2.67
C ASP A 117 -28.41 -2.13 -2.10
N LYS A 118 -28.36 -2.40 -0.78
CA LYS A 118 -27.16 -2.97 -0.16
C LYS A 118 -26.89 -4.38 -0.66
N ALA A 119 -27.95 -5.18 -0.85
CA ALA A 119 -27.81 -6.52 -1.44
C ALA A 119 -27.31 -6.43 -2.88
N CYS A 120 -27.79 -5.47 -3.68
CA CYS A 120 -27.32 -5.23 -5.04
C CYS A 120 -25.85 -4.81 -5.06
N MET A 121 -25.42 -3.91 -4.18
CA MET A 121 -24.01 -3.54 -4.03
C MET A 121 -23.13 -4.74 -3.69
N PHE A 122 -23.58 -5.55 -2.73
CA PHE A 122 -22.85 -6.74 -2.29
C PHE A 122 -22.75 -7.79 -3.41
N LEU A 123 -23.88 -8.14 -4.02
CA LEU A 123 -23.95 -9.11 -5.11
C LEU A 123 -23.15 -8.64 -6.32
N SER A 124 -23.19 -7.35 -6.66
CA SER A 124 -22.41 -6.78 -7.76
C SER A 124 -20.91 -6.91 -7.50
N ALA A 125 -20.44 -6.55 -6.30
CA ALA A 125 -19.04 -6.69 -5.94
C ALA A 125 -18.59 -8.16 -5.87
N ALA A 126 -19.42 -9.05 -5.32
CA ALA A 126 -19.13 -10.49 -5.22
C ALA A 126 -19.05 -11.16 -6.60
N THR A 127 -20.05 -10.93 -7.45
CA THR A 127 -20.09 -11.47 -8.82
C THR A 127 -18.94 -10.93 -9.67
N SER A 128 -18.58 -9.66 -9.52
CA SER A 128 -17.42 -9.07 -10.20
C SER A 128 -16.11 -9.76 -9.81
N MET A 129 -15.90 -10.02 -8.51
CA MET A 129 -14.74 -10.75 -8.01
C MET A 129 -14.67 -12.18 -8.59
N VAL A 130 -15.79 -12.91 -8.56
CA VAL A 130 -15.87 -14.28 -9.10
C VAL A 130 -15.60 -14.29 -10.60
N LEU A 131 -16.20 -13.37 -11.35
CA LEU A 131 -16.01 -13.26 -12.80
C LEU A 131 -14.56 -12.95 -13.16
N VAL A 132 -13.93 -12.01 -12.46
CA VAL A 132 -12.54 -11.63 -12.72
C VAL A 132 -11.56 -12.76 -12.41
N ARG A 133 -11.78 -13.55 -11.36
CA ARG A 133 -10.94 -14.72 -11.09
C ARG A 133 -11.08 -15.80 -12.16
N ARG A 134 -12.29 -16.00 -12.70
CA ARG A 134 -12.53 -16.97 -13.78
C ARG A 134 -11.95 -16.53 -15.12
N LEU A 135 -12.18 -15.27 -15.51
CA LEU A 135 -11.77 -14.75 -16.81
C LEU A 135 -10.29 -14.31 -16.83
N PHE A 136 -9.77 -13.86 -15.70
CA PHE A 136 -8.42 -13.30 -15.58
C PHE A 136 -7.67 -13.89 -14.36
N PRO A 137 -7.36 -15.19 -14.36
CA PRO A 137 -6.80 -15.91 -13.19
C PRO A 137 -5.44 -15.37 -12.71
N LYS A 138 -4.73 -14.59 -13.54
CA LYS A 138 -3.45 -13.95 -13.19
C LYS A 138 -3.61 -12.63 -12.42
N THR A 139 -4.84 -12.11 -12.29
CA THR A 139 -5.11 -10.83 -11.63
C THR A 139 -4.99 -10.98 -10.13
N LYS A 140 -4.11 -10.20 -9.51
CA LYS A 140 -3.98 -10.17 -8.03
C LYS A 140 -5.09 -9.30 -7.43
N THR A 141 -5.96 -9.91 -6.64
CA THR A 141 -7.13 -9.23 -6.04
C THR A 141 -6.90 -8.83 -4.58
N MET A 142 -6.06 -9.58 -3.85
CA MET A 142 -5.84 -9.41 -2.40
C MET A 142 -5.41 -8.00 -1.99
N GLU A 143 -4.51 -7.36 -2.73
CA GLU A 143 -4.06 -6.00 -2.41
C GLU A 143 -5.20 -4.97 -2.50
N PHE A 144 -6.13 -5.18 -3.43
CA PHE A 144 -7.30 -4.33 -3.58
C PHE A 144 -8.37 -4.66 -2.54
N THR A 145 -8.55 -5.95 -2.20
CA THR A 145 -9.42 -6.38 -1.10
C THR A 145 -9.01 -5.76 0.23
N PHE A 146 -7.73 -5.79 0.58
CA PHE A 146 -7.27 -5.12 1.80
C PHE A 146 -7.37 -3.61 1.72
N PHE A 147 -7.15 -3.01 0.55
CA PHE A 147 -7.37 -1.58 0.36
C PHE A 147 -8.84 -1.21 0.63
N THR A 148 -9.81 -1.90 0.03
CA THR A 148 -11.24 -1.60 0.23
C THR A 148 -11.67 -1.92 1.66
N LEU A 149 -11.17 -3.01 2.27
CA LEU A 149 -11.41 -3.34 3.68
C LEU A 149 -10.94 -2.22 4.61
N VAL A 150 -9.72 -1.74 4.43
CA VAL A 150 -9.18 -0.65 5.26
C VAL A 150 -10.01 0.63 5.10
N ARG A 151 -10.55 0.91 3.91
CA ARG A 151 -11.46 2.04 3.70
C ARG A 151 -12.85 1.83 4.29
N ALA A 152 -13.36 0.60 4.30
CA ALA A 152 -14.58 0.28 5.03
C ALA A 152 -14.40 0.44 6.55
N LEU A 153 -13.27 -0.04 7.09
CA LEU A 153 -12.92 0.15 8.51
C LEU A 153 -12.75 1.63 8.88
N ASP A 154 -12.18 2.45 7.99
CA ASP A 154 -12.08 3.90 8.19
C ASP A 154 -13.46 4.58 8.27
N VAL A 155 -14.43 4.15 7.46
CA VAL A 155 -15.83 4.62 7.57
C VAL A 155 -16.42 4.27 8.94
N PHE A 156 -16.18 3.06 9.43
CA PHE A 156 -16.62 2.66 10.77
C PHE A 156 -15.89 3.44 11.86
N ALA A 157 -14.58 3.66 11.73
CA ALA A 157 -13.79 4.45 12.66
C ALA A 157 -14.27 5.90 12.74
N HIS A 158 -14.68 6.49 11.61
CA HIS A 158 -15.25 7.84 11.59
C HIS A 158 -16.59 7.91 12.34
N ARG A 159 -17.47 6.93 12.12
CA ARG A 159 -18.74 6.82 12.87
C ARG A 159 -18.50 6.59 14.35
N ALA A 160 -17.52 5.75 14.69
CA ALA A 160 -17.14 5.48 16.07
C ALA A 160 -16.61 6.74 16.75
N TYR A 161 -15.78 7.52 16.04
CA TYR A 161 -15.25 8.79 16.53
C TYR A 161 -16.32 9.83 16.83
N GLN A 162 -17.41 9.83 16.04
CA GLN A 162 -18.55 10.72 16.26
C GLN A 162 -19.53 10.23 17.34
N SER A 163 -19.39 8.99 17.82
CA SER A 163 -20.32 8.41 18.78
C SER A 163 -20.02 8.91 20.21
N PRO A 164 -21.01 9.50 20.91
CA PRO A 164 -20.83 9.95 22.30
C PRO A 164 -20.34 8.83 23.23
N ALA A 165 -20.89 7.62 23.07
CA ALA A 165 -20.54 6.45 23.90
C ALA A 165 -19.06 6.05 23.79
N ILE A 166 -18.47 6.18 22.59
CA ILE A 166 -17.06 5.86 22.38
C ILE A 166 -16.18 7.01 22.86
N SER A 167 -16.61 8.25 22.63
CA SER A 167 -15.88 9.43 23.10
C SER A 167 -15.77 9.50 24.63
N SER A 168 -16.75 8.95 25.37
CA SER A 168 -16.69 8.84 26.83
C SER A 168 -15.88 7.64 27.32
N ALA A 169 -15.81 6.55 26.55
CA ALA A 169 -15.14 5.32 26.96
C ALA A 169 -13.65 5.27 26.60
N VAL A 170 -13.23 5.95 25.53
CA VAL A 170 -11.85 5.92 25.04
C VAL A 170 -11.11 7.18 25.50
N PRO A 171 -9.91 7.05 26.12
CA PRO A 171 -9.12 8.21 26.52
C PRO A 171 -8.84 9.15 25.33
N GLY A 172 -8.99 10.46 25.54
CA GLY A 172 -8.86 11.46 24.47
C GLY A 172 -7.52 11.42 23.73
N TRP A 173 -6.42 11.08 24.40
CA TRP A 173 -5.10 10.94 23.78
C TRP A 173 -5.03 9.77 22.78
N VAL A 174 -5.76 8.67 23.01
CA VAL A 174 -5.84 7.54 22.07
C VAL A 174 -6.59 7.98 20.82
N MET A 175 -7.67 8.75 20.99
CA MET A 175 -8.45 9.30 19.89
C MET A 175 -7.63 10.29 19.07
N GLU A 176 -6.80 11.12 19.71
CA GLU A 176 -5.92 12.06 19.01
C GLU A 176 -4.76 11.36 18.26
N GLN A 177 -4.15 10.33 18.87
CA GLN A 177 -3.00 9.63 18.31
C GLN A 177 -3.35 8.34 17.56
N GLY A 178 -4.62 8.04 17.32
CA GLY A 178 -5.07 6.79 16.71
C GLY A 178 -4.38 6.47 15.37
N SER A 179 -4.15 7.49 14.53
CA SER A 179 -3.40 7.31 13.28
C SER A 179 -1.93 6.91 13.51
N VAL A 180 -1.28 7.44 14.55
CA VAL A 180 0.11 7.10 14.91
C VAL A 180 0.19 5.70 15.49
N ILE A 181 -0.77 5.31 16.33
CA ILE A 181 -0.85 3.95 16.90
C ILE A 181 -1.04 2.93 15.78
N VAL A 182 -2.04 3.13 14.90
CA VAL A 182 -2.32 2.22 13.78
C VAL A 182 -1.12 2.12 12.82
N PHE A 183 -0.49 3.25 12.51
CA PHE A 183 0.72 3.26 11.69
C PHE A 183 1.87 2.49 12.36
N THR A 184 2.05 2.69 13.66
CA THR A 184 3.10 2.01 14.45
C THR A 184 2.89 0.49 14.46
N LEU A 185 1.68 0.02 14.71
CA LEU A 185 1.36 -1.41 14.67
C LEU A 185 1.57 -2.01 13.27
N ALA A 186 1.13 -1.29 12.22
CA ALA A 186 1.34 -1.73 10.85
C ALA A 186 2.83 -1.79 10.47
N CYS A 187 3.61 -0.77 10.85
CA CYS A 187 5.06 -0.74 10.61
C CYS A 187 5.80 -1.81 11.41
N THR A 188 5.34 -2.12 12.63
CA THR A 188 5.88 -3.20 13.45
C THR A 188 5.79 -4.52 12.69
N GLU A 189 4.60 -4.86 12.20
CA GLU A 189 4.36 -6.08 11.43
C GLU A 189 5.16 -6.10 10.12
N ILE A 190 5.15 -5.01 9.37
CA ILE A 190 5.84 -4.90 8.08
C ILE A 190 7.35 -5.07 8.25
N MET A 191 7.96 -4.30 9.15
CA MET A 191 9.41 -4.30 9.30
C MET A 191 9.90 -5.59 9.95
N PHE A 192 9.15 -6.16 10.90
CA PHE A 192 9.47 -7.46 11.48
C PHE A 192 9.40 -8.57 10.42
N SER A 193 8.37 -8.57 9.56
CA SER A 193 8.31 -9.49 8.42
C SER A 193 9.44 -9.24 7.42
N TRP A 194 9.85 -8.00 7.16
CA TRP A 194 10.99 -7.74 6.28
C TRP A 194 12.31 -8.29 6.82
N PHE A 195 12.55 -8.19 8.14
CA PHE A 195 13.75 -8.75 8.78
C PHE A 195 13.82 -10.26 8.59
N TYR A 196 12.74 -11.00 8.89
CA TYR A 196 12.81 -12.45 8.98
C TYR A 196 12.18 -13.19 7.80
N GLU A 197 11.06 -12.70 7.27
CA GLU A 197 10.22 -13.41 6.32
C GLU A 197 9.71 -12.48 5.20
N PRO A 198 10.63 -11.89 4.39
CA PRO A 198 10.29 -10.86 3.41
C PRO A 198 9.35 -11.36 2.30
N ALA A 199 9.22 -12.69 2.15
CA ALA A 199 8.28 -13.32 1.23
C ALA A 199 6.81 -13.05 1.57
N ARG A 200 6.51 -12.71 2.83
CA ARG A 200 5.15 -12.33 3.28
C ARG A 200 4.75 -10.92 2.83
N LEU A 201 5.66 -10.15 2.26
CA LEU A 201 5.38 -8.80 1.76
C LEU A 201 5.25 -8.82 0.24
N PRO A 202 4.46 -7.90 -0.34
CA PRO A 202 4.47 -7.70 -1.79
C PRO A 202 5.90 -7.46 -2.28
N ARG A 203 6.35 -8.22 -3.29
CA ARG A 203 7.76 -8.21 -3.77
C ARG A 203 8.28 -6.80 -4.05
N GLY A 204 7.50 -5.97 -4.74
CA GLY A 204 7.86 -4.59 -5.06
C GLY A 204 8.08 -3.73 -3.81
N TYR A 205 7.27 -3.96 -2.77
CA TYR A 205 7.37 -3.26 -1.50
C TYR A 205 8.59 -3.72 -0.69
N SER A 206 8.83 -5.03 -0.60
CA SER A 206 10.01 -5.59 0.07
C SER A 206 11.32 -5.10 -0.58
N MET A 207 11.40 -5.12 -1.92
CA MET A 207 12.55 -4.57 -2.65
C MET A 207 12.75 -3.06 -2.39
N TRP A 208 11.65 -2.30 -2.28
CA TRP A 208 11.74 -0.89 -1.94
C TRP A 208 12.32 -0.70 -0.54
N ILE A 209 11.86 -1.46 0.47
CA ILE A 209 12.41 -1.41 1.83
C ILE A 209 13.91 -1.76 1.81
N THR A 210 14.32 -2.86 1.16
CA THR A 210 15.73 -3.25 1.06
C THR A 210 16.58 -2.14 0.43
N LYS A 211 16.10 -1.54 -0.66
CA LYS A 211 16.79 -0.41 -1.31
C LYS A 211 16.91 0.80 -0.38
N MET A 212 15.89 1.07 0.45
CA MET A 212 15.89 2.20 1.37
C MET A 212 16.73 1.94 2.64
N ALA A 213 16.81 0.69 3.10
CA ALA A 213 17.59 0.29 4.26
C ALA A 213 19.10 0.52 4.06
N GLN A 214 19.60 0.40 2.82
CA GLN A 214 21.03 0.57 2.48
C GLN A 214 21.96 -0.27 3.38
N MET A 215 21.58 -1.51 3.67
CA MET A 215 22.36 -2.43 4.49
C MET A 215 22.87 -3.59 3.62
N ASP A 216 24.03 -4.15 3.97
CA ASP A 216 24.54 -5.38 3.37
C ASP A 216 23.61 -6.56 3.70
N GLU A 217 23.28 -7.37 2.70
CA GLU A 217 22.34 -8.47 2.85
C GLU A 217 22.85 -9.56 3.79
N ARG A 218 24.17 -9.71 3.94
CA ARG A 218 24.79 -10.70 4.85
C ARG A 218 24.40 -10.48 6.30
N LEU A 219 24.13 -9.23 6.70
CA LEU A 219 23.59 -8.93 8.04
C LEU A 219 22.15 -9.45 8.23
N LEU A 220 21.31 -9.41 7.19
CA LEU A 220 19.97 -10.03 7.26
C LEU A 220 20.07 -11.54 7.32
N TRP A 221 20.95 -12.13 6.51
CA TRP A 221 21.18 -13.57 6.53
C TRP A 221 21.69 -14.06 7.88
N ALA A 222 22.58 -13.29 8.53
CA ALA A 222 23.03 -13.60 9.88
C ALA A 222 21.89 -13.51 10.91
N LEU A 223 21.07 -12.45 10.87
CA LEU A 223 19.89 -12.33 11.75
C LEU A 223 18.90 -13.48 11.58
N ARG A 224 18.66 -13.91 10.34
CA ARG A 224 17.80 -15.07 10.03
C ARG A 224 18.44 -16.37 10.51
N GLY A 225 19.74 -16.55 10.30
CA GLY A 225 20.47 -17.71 10.81
C GLY A 225 20.46 -17.80 12.34
N ILE A 226 20.53 -16.67 13.04
CA ILE A 226 20.38 -16.61 14.51
C ILE A 226 18.98 -17.09 14.94
N LYS A 227 17.94 -16.66 14.21
CA LYS A 227 16.55 -17.03 14.50
C LYS A 227 16.28 -18.52 14.21
N ASP A 228 16.78 -19.01 13.09
CA ASP A 228 16.56 -20.39 12.62
C ASP A 228 17.52 -21.40 13.29
N GLY A 229 18.52 -20.93 14.04
CA GLY A 229 19.48 -21.75 14.77
C GLY A 229 20.65 -22.28 13.94
N THR A 230 20.78 -21.88 12.67
CA THR A 230 21.93 -22.23 11.81
C THR A 230 23.16 -21.40 12.14
N TRP A 231 23.00 -20.27 12.81
CA TRP A 231 24.07 -19.43 13.35
C TRP A 231 23.89 -19.31 14.85
N VAL A 232 24.87 -19.73 15.65
CA VAL A 232 24.74 -19.79 17.11
C VAL A 232 25.92 -19.10 17.79
N TYR A 233 25.63 -18.13 18.66
CA TYR A 233 26.65 -17.47 19.48
C TYR A 233 27.47 -18.48 20.30
N GLY A 234 28.80 -18.35 20.25
CA GLY A 234 29.72 -19.21 20.98
C GLY A 234 30.02 -20.57 20.34
N LYS A 235 29.40 -20.91 19.20
CA LYS A 235 29.59 -22.20 18.52
C LYS A 235 29.98 -22.00 17.06
N ASP A 236 30.91 -22.83 16.59
CA ASP A 236 31.18 -22.95 15.15
C ASP A 236 30.12 -23.86 14.53
N THR A 237 29.28 -23.30 13.66
CA THR A 237 28.25 -24.02 12.92
C THR A 237 28.59 -24.17 11.44
N GLY A 238 29.84 -23.86 11.04
CA GLY A 238 30.29 -23.95 9.64
C GLY A 238 29.86 -22.79 8.75
N VAL A 239 29.26 -21.73 9.32
CA VAL A 239 28.81 -20.53 8.59
C VAL A 239 29.61 -19.28 8.94
N ASN A 240 30.84 -19.45 9.43
CA ASN A 240 31.73 -18.34 9.85
C ASN A 240 31.99 -17.34 8.71
N ASP A 241 32.11 -17.84 7.48
CA ASP A 241 32.38 -17.04 6.28
C ASP A 241 31.30 -15.99 5.99
N LEU A 242 30.07 -16.19 6.45
CA LEU A 242 28.95 -15.27 6.18
C LEU A 242 29.27 -13.85 6.68
N LEU A 243 29.62 -13.73 7.97
CA LEU A 243 30.00 -12.45 8.56
C LEU A 243 31.52 -12.25 8.58
N GLY A 244 32.32 -13.32 8.55
CA GLY A 244 33.77 -13.23 8.47
C GLY A 244 34.24 -12.53 7.19
N ASN A 245 33.76 -12.95 6.02
CA ASN A 245 34.08 -12.30 4.75
C ASN A 245 33.47 -10.89 4.68
N TYR A 246 32.29 -10.68 5.26
CA TYR A 246 31.71 -9.34 5.38
C TYR A 246 32.64 -8.40 6.16
N CYS A 247 33.22 -8.86 7.27
CA CYS A 247 34.17 -8.08 8.06
C CYS A 247 35.39 -7.70 7.23
N VAL A 248 35.96 -8.63 6.46
CA VAL A 248 37.10 -8.35 5.57
C VAL A 248 36.76 -7.27 4.55
N ASP A 249 35.60 -7.36 3.88
CA ASP A 249 35.17 -6.40 2.85
C ASP A 249 35.02 -4.96 3.39
N ILE A 250 34.65 -4.82 4.67
CA ILE A 250 34.50 -3.51 5.33
C ILE A 250 35.76 -3.07 6.09
N GLY A 251 36.89 -3.77 5.90
CA GLY A 251 38.18 -3.44 6.49
C GLY A 251 38.32 -3.80 7.97
N LEU A 252 37.57 -4.81 8.45
CA LEU A 252 37.67 -5.37 9.80
C LEU A 252 38.32 -6.77 9.78
N PRO A 253 38.90 -7.22 10.90
CA PRO A 253 39.40 -8.59 11.01
C PRO A 253 38.29 -9.62 10.81
N TYR A 254 38.56 -10.70 10.06
CA TYR A 254 37.62 -11.81 9.85
C TYR A 254 37.00 -12.31 11.16
N ALA A 255 37.82 -12.42 12.21
CA ALA A 255 37.42 -12.86 13.54
C ALA A 255 36.28 -12.04 14.18
N ALA A 256 36.06 -10.78 13.77
CA ALA A 256 35.00 -9.93 14.30
C ALA A 256 33.58 -10.39 13.88
N GLY A 257 33.48 -11.20 12.82
CA GLY A 257 32.23 -11.78 12.35
C GLY A 257 32.00 -13.22 12.80
N VAL A 258 32.96 -13.83 13.50
CA VAL A 258 32.92 -15.26 13.84
C VAL A 258 32.09 -15.47 15.12
N PRO A 259 31.05 -16.34 15.10
CA PRO A 259 30.18 -16.57 16.25
C PRO A 259 30.89 -17.04 17.53
N THR A 260 32.00 -17.79 17.41
CA THR A 260 32.81 -18.26 18.57
C THR A 260 33.60 -17.14 19.25
N ARG A 261 33.78 -15.99 18.60
CA ARG A 261 34.55 -14.85 19.12
C ARG A 261 33.70 -13.84 19.90
N GLY A 262 32.42 -14.13 20.11
CA GLY A 262 31.53 -13.36 20.96
C GLY A 262 30.36 -12.73 20.20
N ARG A 263 29.78 -11.66 20.77
CA ARG A 263 28.64 -10.95 20.18
C ARG A 263 29.05 -10.22 18.90
N ILE A 264 28.11 -10.06 17.96
CA ILE A 264 28.33 -9.22 16.77
C ILE A 264 28.54 -7.76 17.24
N PRO A 265 29.72 -7.16 17.04
CA PRO A 265 29.98 -5.81 17.52
C PRO A 265 29.24 -4.78 16.67
N CYS A 266 28.83 -3.66 17.27
CA CYS A 266 28.16 -2.57 16.55
C CYS A 266 28.98 -2.06 15.37
N ARG A 267 30.31 -2.10 15.44
CA ARG A 267 31.19 -1.72 14.32
C ARG A 267 30.94 -2.57 13.06
N VAL A 268 30.62 -3.85 13.21
CA VAL A 268 30.23 -4.71 12.08
C VAL A 268 28.86 -4.30 11.55
N VAL A 269 27.87 -4.09 12.43
CA VAL A 269 26.53 -3.60 12.04
C VAL A 269 26.57 -2.23 11.35
N HIS A 270 27.52 -1.37 11.73
CA HIS A 270 27.70 -0.02 11.18
C HIS A 270 28.52 0.00 9.89
N GLY A 271 28.91 -1.16 9.34
CA GLY A 271 29.73 -1.24 8.12
C GLY A 271 31.14 -0.69 8.31
N GLY A 272 31.80 -1.05 9.42
CA GLY A 272 33.20 -0.72 9.71
C GLY A 272 33.41 0.60 10.44
N GLN A 273 32.38 1.45 10.51
CA GLN A 273 32.46 2.81 11.08
C GLN A 273 32.80 2.79 12.58
N PRO A 274 33.86 3.50 13.03
CA PRO A 274 34.33 3.45 14.41
C PRO A 274 33.58 4.42 15.36
N TRP A 275 32.78 5.34 14.83
CA TRP A 275 32.25 6.52 15.55
C TRP A 275 31.03 6.27 16.46
N GLY A 276 30.71 5.02 16.79
CA GLY A 276 29.59 4.67 17.68
C GLY A 276 28.20 4.65 17.02
N CYS A 277 27.17 4.39 17.83
CA CYS A 277 25.78 4.17 17.38
C CYS A 277 25.07 5.47 17.00
N GLU A 278 25.36 6.57 17.69
CA GLU A 278 24.79 7.89 17.50
C GLU A 278 25.21 8.49 16.16
N VAL A 279 26.52 8.44 15.86
CA VAL A 279 27.05 8.91 14.59
C VAL A 279 26.57 8.02 13.44
N HIS A 280 26.44 6.70 13.66
CA HIS A 280 25.85 5.82 12.66
C HIS A 280 24.38 6.20 12.39
N ALA A 281 23.59 6.41 13.44
CA ALA A 281 22.20 6.84 13.33
C ALA A 281 22.08 8.18 12.58
N LEU A 282 22.92 9.17 12.89
CA LEU A 282 22.98 10.45 12.18
C LEU A 282 23.39 10.27 10.70
N THR A 283 24.36 9.40 10.44
CA THR A 283 24.80 9.09 9.07
C THR A 283 23.66 8.45 8.27
N ARG A 284 22.88 7.54 8.88
CA ARG A 284 21.68 6.93 8.29
C ARG A 284 20.59 7.98 8.05
N PHE A 285 20.39 8.90 8.99
CA PHE A 285 19.47 10.03 8.83
C PHE A 285 19.81 10.86 7.60
N VAL A 286 21.05 11.35 7.49
CA VAL A 286 21.47 12.22 6.38
C VAL A 286 21.37 11.50 5.04
N LYS A 287 21.88 10.27 4.94
CA LYS A 287 21.80 9.47 3.71
C LYS A 287 20.35 9.20 3.30
N GLY A 288 19.50 8.84 4.27
CA GLY A 288 18.08 8.63 4.07
C GLY A 288 17.38 9.92 3.61
N PHE A 289 17.64 11.03 4.29
CA PHE A 289 17.06 12.33 3.99
C PHE A 289 17.36 12.77 2.55
N VAL A 290 18.63 12.80 2.14
CA VAL A 290 19.04 13.23 0.80
C VAL A 290 18.37 12.38 -0.28
N LYS A 291 18.39 11.05 -0.11
CA LYS A 291 17.80 10.12 -1.06
C LYS A 291 16.28 10.30 -1.20
N VAL A 292 15.57 10.43 -0.08
CA VAL A 292 14.11 10.63 -0.08
C VAL A 292 13.76 12.01 -0.58
N PHE A 293 14.53 13.04 -0.22
CA PHE A 293 14.33 14.41 -0.67
C PHE A 293 14.33 14.51 -2.19
N LEU A 294 15.32 13.92 -2.87
CA LEU A 294 15.36 13.92 -4.34
C LEU A 294 14.12 13.26 -4.96
N LEU A 295 13.66 12.15 -4.37
CA LEU A 295 12.47 11.42 -4.84
C LEU A 295 11.19 12.24 -4.60
N TYR A 296 10.97 12.75 -3.40
CA TYR A 296 9.77 13.50 -3.02
C TYR A 296 9.71 14.89 -3.62
N PHE A 297 10.85 15.58 -3.76
CA PHE A 297 10.94 16.83 -4.51
C PHE A 297 10.46 16.64 -5.94
N SER A 298 10.95 15.60 -6.63
CA SER A 298 10.52 15.28 -7.99
C SER A 298 9.00 15.00 -8.06
N VAL A 299 8.47 14.21 -7.12
CA VAL A 299 7.04 13.88 -7.06
C VAL A 299 6.17 15.10 -6.75
N HIS A 300 6.58 15.98 -5.83
CA HIS A 300 5.82 17.17 -5.49
C HIS A 300 5.92 18.29 -6.54
N LEU A 301 7.02 18.34 -7.28
CA LEU A 301 7.24 19.30 -8.35
C LEU A 301 6.47 18.95 -9.64
N THR A 302 6.25 17.65 -9.90
CA THR A 302 5.64 17.18 -11.16
C THR A 302 4.21 17.70 -11.39
N PRO A 303 3.25 17.58 -10.45
CA PRO A 303 1.88 18.05 -10.70
C PRO A 303 1.77 19.55 -10.97
N PRO A 304 2.45 20.45 -10.23
CA PRO A 304 2.51 21.87 -10.57
C PRO A 304 3.06 22.13 -11.98
N LEU A 305 4.15 21.47 -12.37
CA LEU A 305 4.76 21.62 -13.69
C LEU A 305 3.86 21.12 -14.82
N LEU A 306 3.02 20.12 -14.59
CA LEU A 306 2.15 19.56 -15.64
C LEU A 306 0.79 20.25 -15.71
N PHE A 307 0.18 20.56 -14.57
CA PHE A 307 -1.23 20.95 -14.50
C PHE A 307 -1.49 22.35 -13.94
N LYS A 308 -0.49 23.00 -13.31
CA LYS A 308 -0.65 24.31 -12.68
C LYS A 308 0.43 25.31 -13.09
N ARG A 309 0.87 25.24 -14.35
CA ARG A 309 1.92 26.12 -14.93
C ARG A 309 1.61 27.60 -14.75
N GLN A 310 0.36 28.00 -14.92
CA GLN A 310 -0.08 29.39 -14.77
C GLN A 310 0.10 29.91 -13.33
N LYS A 311 -0.27 29.09 -12.33
CA LYS A 311 -0.08 29.46 -10.91
C LYS A 311 1.40 29.51 -10.54
N LEU A 312 2.21 28.61 -11.10
CA LEU A 312 3.67 28.60 -10.89
C LEU A 312 4.34 29.83 -11.53
N ALA A 313 3.84 30.30 -12.67
CA ALA A 313 4.33 31.51 -13.33
C ALA A 313 3.95 32.80 -12.58
N GLN A 314 2.78 32.83 -11.95
CA GLN A 314 2.29 33.99 -11.19
C GLN A 314 2.96 34.15 -9.81
N ASP A 315 3.22 33.04 -9.11
CA ASP A 315 3.92 33.05 -7.81
C ASP A 315 4.95 31.91 -7.74
N PRO A 316 6.13 32.10 -8.37
CA PRO A 316 7.16 31.07 -8.40
C PRO A 316 7.77 30.82 -7.02
N LEU A 317 8.02 31.89 -6.25
CA LEU A 317 8.67 31.79 -4.93
C LEU A 317 7.76 31.09 -3.91
N GLY A 318 6.49 31.49 -3.79
CA GLY A 318 5.56 30.84 -2.86
C GLY A 318 5.28 29.39 -3.23
N SER A 319 5.18 29.09 -4.53
CA SER A 319 5.02 27.71 -5.01
C SER A 319 6.23 26.83 -4.70
N ILE A 320 7.45 27.31 -4.98
CA ILE A 320 8.70 26.58 -4.69
C ILE A 320 8.88 26.41 -3.18
N GLN A 321 8.64 27.44 -2.38
CA GLN A 321 8.72 27.35 -0.92
C GLN A 321 7.74 26.33 -0.35
N HIS A 322 6.50 26.30 -0.85
CA HIS A 322 5.51 25.31 -0.44
C HIS A 322 5.96 23.89 -0.80
N ILE A 323 6.48 23.68 -2.02
CA ILE A 323 7.01 22.38 -2.47
C ILE A 323 8.19 21.97 -1.59
N LEU A 324 9.16 22.86 -1.34
CA LEU A 324 10.31 22.60 -0.49
C LEU A 324 9.90 22.24 0.94
N LYS A 325 9.01 23.02 1.57
CA LYS A 325 8.50 22.73 2.92
C LYS A 325 7.81 21.36 2.99
N ALA A 326 7.02 21.00 1.98
CA ALA A 326 6.35 19.70 1.90
C ALA A 326 7.35 18.54 1.71
N SER A 327 8.34 18.73 0.83
CA SER A 327 9.40 17.75 0.58
C SER A 327 10.28 17.56 1.81
N VAL A 328 10.78 18.63 2.44
CA VAL A 328 11.61 18.56 3.65
C VAL A 328 10.88 17.83 4.77
N ARG A 329 9.61 18.16 5.05
CA ARG A 329 8.84 17.46 6.09
C ARG A 329 8.72 15.96 5.80
N SER A 330 8.33 15.60 4.58
CA SER A 330 8.14 14.21 4.19
C SER A 330 9.46 13.42 4.19
N SER A 331 10.56 14.06 3.81
CA SER A 331 11.91 13.48 3.86
C SER A 331 12.42 13.32 5.28
N THR A 332 12.14 14.29 6.15
CA THR A 332 12.48 14.21 7.58
C THR A 332 11.74 13.05 8.23
N PHE A 333 10.43 12.91 7.96
CA PHE A 333 9.63 11.77 8.43
C PHE A 333 10.29 10.43 8.09
N LEU A 334 10.61 10.19 6.81
CA LEU A 334 11.16 8.90 6.39
C LEU A 334 12.64 8.70 6.83
N ALA A 335 13.43 9.78 6.89
CA ALA A 335 14.78 9.73 7.45
C ALA A 335 14.76 9.39 8.95
N THR A 336 13.84 9.98 9.71
CA THR A 336 13.62 9.66 11.12
C THR A 336 13.13 8.21 11.28
N PHE A 337 12.23 7.72 10.41
CA PHE A 337 11.82 6.32 10.41
C PHE A 337 13.02 5.36 10.31
N ILE A 338 13.92 5.61 9.36
CA ILE A 338 15.16 4.82 9.17
C ILE A 338 16.08 4.96 10.39
N THR A 339 16.18 6.17 10.96
CA THR A 339 17.06 6.44 12.09
C THR A 339 16.58 5.73 13.36
N LEU A 340 15.28 5.81 13.65
CA LEU A 340 14.67 5.18 14.81
C LEU A 340 14.84 3.66 14.77
N ILE A 341 14.62 3.01 13.62
CA ILE A 341 14.79 1.55 13.55
C ILE A 341 16.24 1.13 13.85
N TRP A 342 17.24 1.77 13.22
CA TRP A 342 18.65 1.40 13.42
C TRP A 342 19.12 1.73 14.83
N TYR A 343 18.81 2.93 15.32
CA TYR A 343 19.24 3.38 16.63
C TYR A 343 18.60 2.53 17.74
N SER A 344 17.30 2.26 17.67
CA SER A 344 16.62 1.40 18.65
C SER A 344 17.16 -0.03 18.62
N ILE A 345 17.45 -0.62 17.46
CA ILE A 345 18.10 -1.94 17.38
C ILE A 345 19.47 -1.94 18.08
N CYS A 346 20.29 -0.90 17.86
CA CYS A 346 21.60 -0.78 18.48
C CYS A 346 21.49 -0.57 20.01
N LEU A 347 20.53 0.25 20.44
CA LEU A 347 20.29 0.54 21.84
C LEU A 347 19.81 -0.72 22.58
N THR A 348 18.86 -1.45 22.02
CA THR A 348 18.33 -2.71 22.55
C THR A 348 19.40 -3.79 22.60
N ARG A 349 20.19 -4.00 21.53
CA ARG A 349 21.19 -5.09 21.52
C ARG A 349 22.37 -4.86 22.45
N THR A 350 22.65 -3.61 22.82
CA THR A 350 23.93 -3.24 23.46
C THR A 350 23.71 -2.66 24.85
N ARG A 351 23.23 -1.41 24.93
CA ARG A 351 23.22 -0.67 26.19
C ARG A 351 22.08 -1.12 27.10
N LEU A 352 20.86 -1.18 26.56
CA LEU A 352 19.70 -1.55 27.37
C LEU A 352 19.64 -3.07 27.57
N GLY A 353 19.60 -3.85 26.49
CA GLY A 353 19.40 -5.29 26.61
C GLY A 353 20.58 -6.01 27.25
N HIS A 354 21.78 -5.88 26.67
CA HIS A 354 22.93 -6.67 27.11
C HIS A 354 23.61 -6.08 28.35
N GLN A 355 23.95 -4.79 28.35
CA GLN A 355 24.71 -4.15 29.44
C GLN A 355 23.86 -3.86 30.68
N LEU A 356 22.66 -3.30 30.51
CA LEU A 356 21.80 -2.92 31.65
C LEU A 356 20.98 -4.10 32.18
N PHE A 357 20.34 -4.88 31.29
CA PHE A 357 19.45 -5.97 31.70
C PHE A 357 20.07 -7.38 31.63
N GLY A 358 21.31 -7.53 31.14
CA GLY A 358 21.98 -8.84 31.08
C GLY A 358 21.29 -9.87 30.17
N ILE A 359 20.44 -9.43 29.24
CA ILE A 359 19.67 -10.33 28.37
C ILE A 359 20.61 -11.06 27.41
N GLN A 360 20.36 -12.35 27.19
CA GLN A 360 21.11 -13.16 26.23
C GLN A 360 21.11 -12.54 24.83
N GLN A 361 22.31 -12.41 24.23
CA GLN A 361 22.49 -11.76 22.93
C GLN A 361 21.63 -12.40 21.83
N LYS A 362 21.44 -13.73 21.86
CA LYS A 362 20.53 -14.44 20.95
C LYS A 362 19.14 -13.81 20.94
N ARG A 363 18.54 -13.58 22.11
CA ARG A 363 17.18 -13.03 22.24
C ARG A 363 17.07 -11.58 21.77
N LEU A 364 18.17 -10.83 21.95
CA LEU A 364 18.27 -9.45 21.48
C LEU A 364 18.33 -9.36 19.96
N ASP A 365 19.00 -10.30 19.29
CA ASP A 365 19.14 -10.29 17.84
C ASP A 365 18.04 -11.07 17.09
N ASP A 366 17.51 -12.15 17.67
CA ASP A 366 16.46 -12.96 17.05
C ASP A 366 15.05 -12.38 17.16
N THR A 367 14.82 -11.48 18.12
CA THR A 367 13.48 -10.97 18.40
C THR A 367 13.49 -9.52 18.88
N LEU A 368 14.07 -9.24 20.06
CA LEU A 368 13.78 -7.98 20.77
C LEU A 368 14.30 -6.74 20.04
N GLY A 369 15.51 -6.78 19.51
CA GLY A 369 16.09 -5.67 18.75
C GLY A 369 15.25 -5.32 17.53
N PRO A 370 15.07 -6.25 16.57
CA PRO A 370 14.23 -6.00 15.39
C PRO A 370 12.78 -5.68 15.71
N LEU A 371 12.16 -6.29 16.73
CA LEU A 371 10.80 -5.97 17.16
C LEU A 371 10.69 -4.54 17.72
N ILE A 372 11.55 -4.17 18.68
CA ILE A 372 11.55 -2.83 19.27
C ILE A 372 11.89 -1.78 18.22
N GLY A 373 12.87 -2.03 17.36
CA GLY A 373 13.19 -1.14 16.24
C GLY A 373 12.00 -0.95 15.28
N SER A 374 11.30 -2.02 14.96
CA SER A 374 10.11 -2.00 14.09
C SER A 374 8.93 -1.27 14.73
N ALA A 375 8.80 -1.30 16.05
CA ALA A 375 7.80 -0.51 16.77
C ALA A 375 8.19 0.97 16.84
N MET A 376 9.44 1.26 17.24
CA MET A 376 9.89 2.64 17.44
C MET A 376 9.87 3.47 16.16
N CYS A 377 10.14 2.87 15.00
CA CYS A 377 10.12 3.61 13.74
C CYS A 377 8.74 4.19 13.37
N GLY A 378 7.65 3.59 13.87
CA GLY A 378 6.28 4.09 13.68
C GLY A 378 6.05 5.49 14.24
N LEU A 379 6.74 5.85 15.33
CA LEU A 379 6.62 7.15 15.99
C LEU A 379 7.07 8.32 15.10
N SER A 380 7.89 8.04 14.08
CA SER A 380 8.29 9.05 13.08
C SER A 380 7.09 9.75 12.43
N LEU A 381 5.92 9.10 12.36
CA LEU A 381 4.71 9.69 11.78
C LEU A 381 4.28 10.99 12.49
N MET A 382 4.71 11.23 13.72
CA MET A 382 4.45 12.48 14.43
C MET A 382 5.04 13.72 13.72
N ILE A 383 6.08 13.55 12.91
CA ILE A 383 6.68 14.63 12.10
C ILE A 383 5.75 15.09 10.99
N GLU A 384 4.85 14.21 10.54
CA GLU A 384 3.94 14.47 9.45
C GLU A 384 2.72 15.28 9.91
N ASN A 385 2.12 16.03 8.98
CA ASN A 385 0.94 16.86 9.26
C ASN A 385 -0.26 16.01 9.71
N LYS A 386 -1.02 16.45 10.73
CA LYS A 386 -2.18 15.71 11.29
C LYS A 386 -3.14 15.17 10.22
N HIS A 387 -3.47 15.97 9.20
CA HIS A 387 -4.32 15.54 8.07
C HIS A 387 -3.74 14.37 7.25
N ARG A 388 -2.42 14.35 7.04
CA ARG A 388 -1.71 13.32 6.27
C ARG A 388 -1.45 12.05 7.07
N ARG A 389 -1.36 12.12 8.41
CA ARG A 389 -1.08 10.96 9.27
C ARG A 389 -2.03 9.79 9.00
N GLY A 390 -3.34 10.07 8.97
CA GLY A 390 -4.33 9.02 8.68
C GLY A 390 -4.26 8.46 7.27
N GLU A 391 -3.96 9.28 6.23
CA GLU A 391 -3.75 8.71 4.88
C GLU A 391 -2.53 7.79 4.84
N MET A 392 -1.44 8.16 5.54
CA MET A 392 -0.23 7.33 5.60
C MET A 392 -0.48 6.02 6.34
N ALA A 393 -1.21 6.07 7.47
CA ALA A 393 -1.66 4.87 8.18
C ALA A 393 -2.47 3.94 7.25
N LEU A 394 -3.52 4.47 6.61
CA LEU A 394 -4.38 3.69 5.72
C LEU A 394 -3.69 3.26 4.41
N TYR A 395 -2.52 3.82 4.09
CA TYR A 395 -1.69 3.36 2.99
C TYR A 395 -0.85 2.14 3.36
N VAL A 396 -0.32 2.08 4.59
CA VAL A 396 0.54 0.97 5.05
C VAL A 396 -0.25 -0.21 5.62
N VAL A 397 -1.41 0.02 6.25
CA VAL A 397 -2.23 -1.04 6.86
C VAL A 397 -2.58 -2.17 5.88
N PRO A 398 -2.96 -1.93 4.61
CA PRO A 398 -3.19 -3.03 3.67
C PRO A 398 -1.98 -3.95 3.47
N ARG A 399 -0.75 -3.44 3.65
CA ARG A 399 0.49 -4.21 3.48
C ARG A 399 0.81 -5.02 4.74
N ALA A 400 0.50 -4.47 5.91
CA ALA A 400 0.53 -5.20 7.17
C ALA A 400 -0.50 -6.33 7.17
N LEU A 401 -1.75 -6.07 6.74
CA LEU A 401 -2.79 -7.09 6.62
C LEU A 401 -2.38 -8.20 5.66
N PHE A 402 -1.78 -7.86 4.51
CA PHE A 402 -1.23 -8.85 3.59
C PHE A 402 -0.19 -9.75 4.29
N SER A 403 0.77 -9.16 5.00
CA SER A 403 1.77 -9.91 5.78
C SER A 403 1.15 -10.80 6.86
N MET A 404 0.16 -10.31 7.60
CA MET A 404 -0.54 -11.07 8.63
C MET A 404 -1.32 -12.24 8.02
N THR A 405 -2.00 -12.02 6.91
CA THR A 405 -2.75 -13.07 6.22
C THR A 405 -1.82 -14.14 5.67
N GLU A 406 -0.68 -13.77 5.08
CA GLU A 406 0.33 -14.76 4.65
C GLU A 406 0.91 -15.53 5.85
N ARG A 407 1.05 -14.90 7.02
CA ARG A 407 1.48 -15.59 8.25
C ARG A 407 0.43 -16.58 8.77
N LEU A 408 -0.85 -16.20 8.77
CA LEU A 408 -1.94 -16.96 9.38
C LEU A 408 -2.52 -18.03 8.45
N ILE A 409 -2.68 -17.68 7.17
CA ILE A 409 -3.38 -18.49 6.14
C ILE A 409 -2.39 -19.09 5.14
N GLY A 410 -1.20 -18.51 4.93
CA GLY A 410 -0.17 -19.07 4.04
C GLY A 410 0.15 -20.55 4.31
N PRO A 411 0.30 -20.99 5.58
CA PRO A 411 0.50 -22.40 5.90
C PRO A 411 -0.63 -23.33 5.44
N TRP A 412 -1.85 -22.83 5.20
CA TRP A 412 -2.97 -23.64 4.73
C TRP A 412 -2.73 -24.12 3.29
N HIS A 413 -2.11 -23.29 2.45
CA HIS A 413 -1.76 -23.70 1.09
C HIS A 413 -0.79 -24.88 1.03
N HIS A 414 0.01 -25.09 2.08
CA HIS A 414 0.97 -26.18 2.16
C HIS A 414 0.43 -27.47 2.80
N ARG A 415 -0.76 -27.43 3.44
CA ARG A 415 -1.36 -28.61 4.10
C ARG A 415 -2.20 -29.49 3.16
N GLY A 416 -2.32 -29.12 1.89
CA GLY A 416 -2.81 -30.00 0.82
C GLY A 416 -4.32 -30.30 0.83
N ARG A 417 -5.14 -29.60 1.63
CA ARG A 417 -6.59 -29.84 1.63
C ARG A 417 -7.24 -29.07 0.47
N TRP A 418 -7.97 -29.78 -0.37
CA TRP A 418 -8.60 -29.22 -1.59
C TRP A 418 -9.60 -28.07 -1.33
N TRP A 419 -10.17 -27.98 -0.12
CA TRP A 419 -11.16 -26.95 0.24
C TRP A 419 -10.53 -25.67 0.79
N GLU A 420 -9.28 -25.68 1.27
CA GLU A 420 -8.64 -24.51 1.89
C GLU A 420 -8.46 -23.34 0.90
N PRO A 421 -8.00 -23.56 -0.35
CA PRO A 421 -7.91 -22.48 -1.33
C PRO A 421 -9.29 -21.91 -1.69
N LYS A 422 -10.29 -22.78 -1.87
CA LYS A 422 -11.68 -22.36 -2.17
C LYS A 422 -12.27 -21.53 -1.02
N LEU A 423 -12.01 -21.92 0.22
CA LEU A 423 -12.46 -21.17 1.39
C LEU A 423 -11.76 -19.80 1.46
N ALA A 424 -10.43 -19.75 1.29
CA ALA A 424 -9.69 -18.49 1.29
C ALA A 424 -10.19 -17.53 0.19
N GLU A 425 -10.40 -18.06 -1.02
CA GLU A 425 -11.00 -17.31 -2.13
C GLU A 425 -12.41 -16.80 -1.79
N THR A 426 -13.26 -17.64 -1.21
CA THR A 426 -14.62 -17.27 -0.83
C THR A 426 -14.61 -16.20 0.25
N MET A 427 -13.78 -16.34 1.28
CA MET A 427 -13.63 -15.37 2.35
C MET A 427 -13.13 -14.02 1.81
N GLU A 428 -12.14 -14.02 0.91
CA GLU A 428 -11.70 -12.80 0.25
C GLU A 428 -12.86 -12.14 -0.52
N THR A 429 -13.65 -12.91 -1.28
CA THR A 429 -14.81 -12.37 -2.02
C THR A 429 -15.84 -11.74 -1.09
N LEU A 430 -16.18 -12.42 0.02
CA LEU A 430 -17.14 -11.91 1.00
C LEU A 430 -16.63 -10.64 1.68
N VAL A 431 -15.36 -10.63 2.10
CA VAL A 431 -14.71 -9.45 2.71
C VAL A 431 -14.68 -8.30 1.72
N PHE A 432 -14.30 -8.54 0.46
CA PHE A 432 -14.30 -7.52 -0.58
C PHE A 432 -15.69 -6.94 -0.82
N ALA A 433 -16.70 -7.80 -0.99
CA ALA A 433 -18.07 -7.40 -1.26
C ALA A 433 -18.67 -6.58 -0.11
N ALA A 434 -18.48 -7.01 1.14
CA ALA A 434 -18.90 -6.27 2.33
C ALA A 434 -18.20 -4.90 2.44
N SER A 435 -16.90 -4.86 2.11
CA SER A 435 -16.10 -3.65 2.17
C SER A 435 -16.54 -2.62 1.13
N VAL A 436 -16.69 -3.05 -0.13
CA VAL A 436 -17.21 -2.19 -1.22
C VAL A 436 -18.61 -1.69 -0.89
N THR A 437 -19.50 -2.57 -0.43
CA THR A 437 -20.86 -2.20 -0.02
C THR A 437 -20.85 -1.13 1.07
N THR A 438 -19.97 -1.25 2.07
CA THR A 438 -19.84 -0.28 3.16
C THR A 438 -19.42 1.09 2.62
N VAL A 439 -18.40 1.12 1.76
CA VAL A 439 -17.86 2.37 1.18
C VAL A 439 -18.86 3.02 0.24
N LEU A 440 -19.50 2.25 -0.65
CA LEU A 440 -20.51 2.75 -1.58
C LEU A 440 -21.73 3.30 -0.84
N ASN A 441 -22.28 2.54 0.11
CA ASN A 441 -23.41 2.99 0.92
C ASN A 441 -23.07 4.25 1.71
N ALA A 442 -21.82 4.40 2.18
CA ALA A 442 -21.35 5.64 2.80
C ALA A 442 -21.34 6.81 1.79
N MET A 443 -20.88 6.60 0.56
CA MET A 443 -20.91 7.64 -0.49
C MET A 443 -22.33 8.14 -0.81
N TYR A 444 -23.34 7.27 -0.85
CA TYR A 444 -24.73 7.68 -1.11
C TYR A 444 -25.43 8.32 0.10
N LYS A 445 -25.17 7.83 1.32
CA LYS A 445 -25.87 8.31 2.52
C LYS A 445 -25.20 9.50 3.19
N ASN A 446 -23.90 9.40 3.46
CA ASN A 446 -23.13 10.45 4.11
C ASN A 446 -21.68 10.39 3.63
N LYS A 447 -21.42 11.05 2.49
CA LYS A 447 -20.11 11.08 1.84
C LYS A 447 -18.99 11.60 2.73
N ASP A 448 -19.30 12.39 3.77
CA ASP A 448 -18.29 12.99 4.64
C ASP A 448 -17.68 11.99 5.62
N THR A 449 -18.33 10.84 5.82
CA THR A 449 -17.75 9.69 6.53
C THR A 449 -16.65 8.98 5.73
N VAL A 450 -16.54 9.24 4.43
CA VAL A 450 -15.48 8.72 3.56
C VAL A 450 -14.35 9.75 3.47
N ARG A 451 -13.12 9.29 3.73
CA ARG A 451 -11.92 10.14 3.69
C ARG A 451 -11.77 10.90 2.37
N SER A 452 -11.22 12.11 2.45
CA SER A 452 -11.13 13.05 1.31
C SER A 452 -10.46 12.47 0.08
N SER A 453 -9.42 11.64 0.24
CA SER A 453 -8.69 10.97 -0.84
C SER A 453 -9.60 10.05 -1.67
N VAL A 454 -10.33 9.16 -0.99
CA VAL A 454 -11.24 8.19 -1.62
C VAL A 454 -12.52 8.88 -2.08
N ARG A 455 -13.07 9.78 -1.28
CA ARG A 455 -14.26 10.58 -1.61
C ARG A 455 -14.07 11.37 -2.90
N GLY A 456 -12.88 11.95 -3.12
CA GLY A 456 -12.56 12.67 -4.36
C GLY A 456 -12.57 11.76 -5.59
N VAL A 457 -11.95 10.57 -5.48
CA VAL A 457 -11.90 9.58 -6.57
C VAL A 457 -13.29 9.01 -6.84
N LEU A 458 -13.99 8.51 -5.82
CA LEU A 458 -15.31 7.92 -5.97
C LEU A 458 -16.36 8.96 -6.38
N GLY A 459 -16.27 10.19 -5.87
CA GLY A 459 -17.12 11.29 -6.30
C GLY A 459 -16.92 11.66 -7.78
N TRP A 460 -15.70 11.51 -8.30
CA TRP A 460 -15.46 11.65 -9.74
C TRP A 460 -16.02 10.47 -10.53
N ILE A 461 -15.82 9.23 -10.08
CA ILE A 461 -16.35 8.02 -10.73
C ILE A 461 -17.88 8.07 -10.81
N MET A 462 -18.53 8.31 -9.66
CA MET A 462 -19.99 8.24 -9.46
C MET A 462 -20.70 9.59 -9.68
N LYS A 463 -20.05 10.56 -10.34
CA LYS A 463 -20.55 11.95 -10.45
C LYS A 463 -22.01 12.04 -10.91
N TYR A 464 -22.40 11.22 -11.89
CA TYR A 464 -23.75 11.26 -12.46
C TYR A 464 -24.76 10.56 -11.55
N GLU A 465 -24.41 9.39 -11.01
CA GLU A 465 -25.29 8.66 -10.09
C GLU A 465 -25.54 9.40 -8.77
N LEU A 466 -24.51 10.02 -8.19
CA LEU A 466 -24.67 10.81 -6.96
C LEU A 466 -25.51 12.06 -7.19
N LYS A 467 -25.51 12.60 -8.42
CA LYS A 467 -26.36 13.73 -8.78
C LYS A 467 -27.81 13.29 -8.93
N GLU A 468 -28.05 12.20 -9.66
CA GLU A 468 -29.39 11.63 -9.85
C GLU A 468 -30.04 11.24 -8.51
N ASP A 469 -29.30 10.56 -7.64
CA ASP A 469 -29.76 10.20 -6.28
C ASP A 469 -30.10 11.44 -5.41
N GLN A 470 -29.38 12.55 -5.60
CA GLN A 470 -29.70 13.82 -4.93
C GLN A 470 -30.94 14.48 -5.51
N ASP A 471 -31.11 14.43 -6.84
CA ASP A 471 -32.26 15.01 -7.52
C ASP A 471 -33.54 14.21 -7.18
N GLU A 472 -33.46 12.87 -7.10
CA GLU A 472 -34.55 11.99 -6.62
C GLU A 472 -34.95 12.30 -5.18
N LYS A 473 -33.99 12.43 -4.26
CA LYS A 473 -34.26 12.79 -2.85
C LYS A 473 -34.90 14.16 -2.69
N LYS A 474 -34.56 15.13 -3.55
CA LYS A 474 -35.18 16.46 -3.55
C LYS A 474 -36.59 16.46 -4.12
N GLN A 475 -36.93 15.50 -4.98
CA GLN A 475 -38.29 15.35 -5.49
C GLN A 475 -39.22 14.62 -4.50
N GLN A 476 -38.64 13.84 -3.59
CA GLN A 476 -39.36 13.08 -2.56
C GLN A 476 -39.52 13.83 -1.22
N ALA A 477 -38.77 14.91 -1.01
CA ALA A 477 -38.83 15.78 0.16
C ALA A 477 -39.59 17.06 -0.17
#